data_AF-A0A7C3CSC1-F1
#
_entry.id   AF-A0A7C3CSC1-F1
#
_cell.length_a   1.000
_cell.length_b   1.000
_cell.length_c   1.000
_cell.angle_alpha   90.00
_cell.angle_beta   90.00
_cell.angle_gamma   90.00
#
_symmetry.space_group_name_H-M   'P 1'
#
loop_
_entity.id
_entity.type
_entity.pdbx_description
1 polymer ?
#
loop_
_entity_poly.entity_id
_entity_poly.type
_entity_poly.pdbx_seq_one_letter_code
_entity_poly.pdbx_strand_id
1 'polypeptide(L)'
;MITLSDFDPEIVARYRITPRRLEQALRYVRLMGEWGRLTLRDIAVGGYYGTAALLHEIVELDALLSRDRQLLGRSARQVRLFLNQNPDAHVQALIAEYTYLRRKIRQVFGQDVPIGALVQVNASRSDVEWLIESDAEVPVWEPTAHDLKSAARWLSRLRELGKEMPR
;
A
#
# COMPACT_ATOMS: atom_id res chain seq x y z
N MET A 1 -9.36 -14.18 11.07
CA MET A 1 -10.13 -12.92 10.93
C MET A 1 -9.12 -11.78 11.01
N ILE A 2 -9.18 -10.82 10.08
CA ILE A 2 -8.28 -9.65 10.10
C ILE A 2 -8.82 -8.65 11.12
N THR A 3 -7.95 -8.15 12.00
CA THR A 3 -8.27 -7.25 13.11
C THR A 3 -7.24 -6.13 13.21
N LEU A 4 -7.56 -5.04 13.92
CA LEU A 4 -6.63 -3.91 14.05
C LEU A 4 -5.31 -4.27 14.75
N SER A 5 -5.32 -5.28 15.63
CA SER A 5 -4.11 -5.77 16.30
C SER A 5 -3.14 -6.51 15.36
N ASP A 6 -3.57 -6.82 14.13
CA ASP A 6 -2.70 -7.43 13.14
C ASP A 6 -1.76 -6.40 12.46
N PHE A 7 -1.92 -5.11 12.73
CA PHE A 7 -1.23 -4.02 12.03
C PHE A 7 -0.38 -3.15 12.95
N ASP A 8 0.52 -2.37 12.38
CA ASP A 8 1.39 -1.43 13.09
C ASP A 8 0.52 -0.43 13.87
N PRO A 9 0.57 -0.43 15.22
CA PRO A 9 -0.25 0.47 16.03
C PRO A 9 0.06 1.94 15.77
N GLU A 10 1.28 2.27 15.33
CA GLU A 10 1.66 3.63 14.94
C GLU A 10 0.83 4.11 13.74
N ILE A 11 0.66 3.24 12.74
CA ILE A 11 -0.13 3.55 11.53
C ILE A 11 -1.62 3.54 11.82
N VAL A 12 -2.10 2.56 12.60
CA VAL A 12 -3.50 2.51 13.04
C VAL A 12 -3.88 3.82 13.75
N ALA A 13 -3.03 4.31 14.65
CA ALA A 13 -3.24 5.57 15.35
C ALA A 13 -3.12 6.79 14.42
N ARG A 14 -2.03 6.88 13.64
CA ARG A 14 -1.75 8.03 12.77
C ARG A 14 -2.84 8.25 11.73
N TYR A 15 -3.34 7.18 11.13
CA TYR A 15 -4.40 7.25 10.12
C TYR A 15 -5.79 7.11 10.72
N ARG A 16 -5.94 6.97 12.04
CA ARG A 16 -7.23 6.80 12.73
C ARG A 16 -8.05 5.65 12.13
N ILE A 17 -7.41 4.50 11.97
CA ILE A 17 -8.04 3.30 11.40
C ILE A 17 -8.94 2.67 12.47
N THR A 18 -10.26 2.79 12.29
CA THR A 18 -11.28 2.17 13.15
C THR A 18 -11.71 0.80 12.58
N PRO A 19 -12.39 -0.06 13.35
CA PRO A 19 -12.91 -1.32 12.82
C PRO A 19 -13.82 -1.12 11.60
N ARG A 20 -14.68 -0.09 11.64
CA ARG A 20 -15.52 0.30 10.50
C ARG A 20 -14.70 0.70 9.27
N ARG A 21 -13.61 1.45 9.46
CA ARG A 21 -12.76 1.88 8.35
C ARG A 21 -11.98 0.71 7.75
N LEU A 22 -11.52 -0.22 8.58
CA LEU A 22 -10.95 -1.48 8.13
C LEU A 22 -11.96 -2.27 7.29
N GLU A 23 -13.21 -2.41 7.76
CA GLU A 23 -14.27 -3.07 6.98
C GLU A 23 -14.54 -2.39 5.64
N GLN A 24 -14.53 -1.05 5.62
CA GLN A 24 -14.70 -0.28 4.38
C GLN A 24 -13.56 -0.53 3.39
N ALA A 25 -12.30 -0.52 3.86
CA ALA A 25 -11.15 -0.86 3.03
C ALA A 25 -11.24 -2.30 2.51
N LEU A 26 -11.54 -3.29 3.37
CA LEU A 26 -11.69 -4.68 2.93
C LEU A 26 -12.86 -4.86 1.95
N ARG A 27 -13.95 -4.09 2.09
CA ARG A 27 -15.05 -4.06 1.12
C ARG A 27 -14.58 -3.45 -0.21
N TYR A 28 -13.88 -2.33 -0.17
CA TYR A 28 -13.30 -1.68 -1.34
C TYR A 28 -12.42 -2.65 -2.13
N VAL A 29 -11.48 -3.31 -1.46
CA VAL A 29 -10.58 -4.30 -2.06
C VAL A 29 -11.36 -5.42 -2.74
N ARG A 30 -12.41 -5.96 -2.10
CA ARG A 30 -13.25 -7.01 -2.71
C ARG A 30 -13.96 -6.55 -3.99
N LEU A 31 -14.29 -5.27 -4.12
CA LEU A 31 -14.93 -4.72 -5.33
C LEU A 31 -13.96 -4.68 -6.52
N MET A 32 -12.64 -4.69 -6.28
CA MET A 32 -11.63 -4.76 -7.33
C MET A 32 -11.55 -6.13 -8.02
N GLY A 33 -12.15 -7.18 -7.44
CA GLY A 33 -12.19 -8.51 -8.05
C GLY A 33 -10.88 -9.27 -7.88
N GLU A 34 -10.27 -9.73 -8.99
CA GLU A 34 -9.08 -10.58 -8.94
C GLU A 34 -7.87 -9.86 -8.33
N TRP A 35 -7.69 -8.58 -8.67
CA TRP A 35 -6.61 -7.75 -8.14
C TRP A 35 -6.73 -7.63 -6.63
N GLY A 36 -7.95 -7.38 -6.15
CA GLY A 36 -8.24 -7.33 -4.71
C GLY A 36 -7.99 -8.65 -3.97
N ARG A 37 -8.05 -9.82 -4.64
CA ARG A 37 -7.72 -11.09 -3.96
C ARG A 37 -6.24 -11.18 -3.60
N LEU A 38 -5.35 -10.63 -4.42
CA LEU A 38 -3.92 -10.57 -4.13
C LEU A 38 -3.65 -9.61 -2.97
N THR A 39 -4.21 -8.39 -3.04
CA THR A 39 -4.14 -7.41 -1.96
C THR A 39 -4.63 -7.98 -0.63
N LEU A 40 -5.77 -8.69 -0.61
CA LEU A 40 -6.29 -9.30 0.62
C LEU A 40 -5.32 -10.33 1.23
N ARG A 41 -4.55 -11.06 0.40
CA ARG A 41 -3.53 -11.99 0.90
C ARG A 41 -2.37 -11.24 1.53
N ASP A 42 -1.96 -10.13 0.93
CA ASP A 42 -0.88 -9.31 1.47
C ASP A 42 -1.29 -8.59 2.77
N ILE A 43 -2.51 -8.05 2.84
CA ILE A 43 -3.09 -7.52 4.08
C ILE A 43 -3.13 -8.60 5.18
N ALA A 44 -3.51 -9.83 4.81
CA ALA A 44 -3.62 -10.94 5.76
C ALA A 44 -2.28 -11.38 6.37
N VAL A 45 -1.13 -11.02 5.78
CA VAL A 45 0.20 -11.22 6.38
C VAL A 45 0.28 -10.50 7.74
N GLY A 46 -0.33 -9.31 7.85
CA GLY A 46 -0.22 -8.46 9.03
C GLY A 46 1.19 -7.89 9.23
N GLY A 47 1.46 -7.41 10.44
CA GLY A 47 2.67 -6.71 10.84
C GLY A 47 3.04 -5.59 9.88
N TYR A 48 4.34 -5.36 9.66
CA TYR A 48 4.77 -4.23 8.86
C TYR A 48 4.37 -4.36 7.39
N TYR A 49 4.53 -5.52 6.77
CA TYR A 49 4.19 -5.72 5.35
C TYR A 49 2.68 -5.61 5.10
N GLY A 50 1.85 -6.32 5.88
CA GLY A 50 0.40 -6.24 5.74
C GLY A 50 -0.18 -4.87 6.09
N THR A 51 0.49 -4.12 6.98
CA THR A 51 0.14 -2.72 7.24
C THR A 51 0.39 -1.83 6.02
N ALA A 52 1.49 -2.05 5.28
CA ALA A 52 1.76 -1.29 4.07
C ALA A 52 0.66 -1.49 3.03
N ALA A 53 0.28 -2.75 2.80
CA ALA A 53 -0.82 -3.09 1.90
C ALA A 53 -2.15 -2.48 2.36
N LEU A 54 -2.48 -2.54 3.66
CA LEU A 54 -3.69 -1.87 4.18
C LEU A 54 -3.61 -0.36 4.02
N LEU A 55 -2.45 0.24 4.26
CA LEU A 55 -2.24 1.68 4.19
C LEU A 55 -2.48 2.20 2.77
N HIS A 56 -2.00 1.48 1.75
CA HIS A 56 -2.31 1.78 0.35
C HIS A 56 -3.82 1.93 0.15
N GLU A 57 -4.57 0.89 0.52
CA GLU A 57 -6.02 0.82 0.31
C GLU A 57 -6.78 1.89 1.08
N ILE A 58 -6.33 2.24 2.28
CA ILE A 58 -6.93 3.30 3.09
C ILE A 58 -6.74 4.65 2.41
N VAL A 59 -5.52 4.97 1.98
CA VAL A 59 -5.18 6.26 1.38
C VAL A 59 -5.91 6.44 0.04
N GLU A 60 -5.89 5.41 -0.81
CA GLU A 60 -6.61 5.43 -2.09
C GLU A 60 -8.11 5.61 -1.86
N LEU A 61 -8.70 4.82 -0.96
CA LEU A 61 -10.13 4.89 -0.67
C LEU A 61 -10.54 6.25 -0.08
N ASP A 62 -9.75 6.86 0.79
CA ASP A 62 -10.05 8.18 1.34
C ASP A 62 -10.07 9.25 0.24
N ALA A 63 -9.07 9.24 -0.64
CA ALA A 63 -8.99 10.15 -1.77
C ALA A 63 -10.21 9.97 -2.69
N LEU A 64 -10.60 8.73 -2.99
CA LEU A 64 -11.77 8.44 -3.82
C LEU A 64 -13.10 8.82 -3.12
N LEU A 65 -13.26 8.53 -1.83
CA LEU A 65 -14.47 8.88 -1.06
C LEU A 65 -14.63 10.38 -0.86
N SER A 66 -13.53 11.15 -0.88
CA SER A 66 -13.60 12.61 -0.88
C SER A 66 -14.30 13.16 -2.13
N ARG A 67 -14.21 12.42 -3.25
CA ARG A 67 -14.82 12.75 -4.55
C ARG A 67 -16.20 12.14 -4.72
N ASP A 68 -16.39 10.92 -4.23
CA ASP A 68 -17.68 10.23 -4.23
C ASP A 68 -17.93 9.46 -2.92
N ARG A 69 -18.75 10.06 -2.05
CA ARG A 69 -19.13 9.47 -0.76
C ARG A 69 -19.96 8.18 -0.88
N GLN A 70 -20.57 7.93 -2.05
CA GLN A 70 -21.40 6.74 -2.30
C GLN A 70 -20.64 5.61 -3.00
N LEU A 71 -19.33 5.77 -3.25
CA LEU A 71 -18.52 4.84 -4.04
C LEU A 71 -18.71 3.37 -3.62
N LEU A 72 -18.68 3.07 -2.31
CA LEU A 72 -18.81 1.71 -1.80
C LEU A 72 -20.21 1.09 -2.00
N GLY A 73 -21.22 1.91 -2.28
CA GLY A 73 -22.57 1.48 -2.63
C GLY A 73 -22.74 1.12 -4.10
N ARG A 74 -21.75 1.42 -4.96
CA ARG A 74 -21.79 1.14 -6.39
C ARG A 74 -21.45 -0.30 -6.71
N SER A 75 -21.76 -0.71 -7.94
CA SER A 75 -21.32 -2.02 -8.46
C SER A 75 -19.80 -2.08 -8.64
N ALA A 76 -19.23 -3.28 -8.58
CA ALA A 76 -17.80 -3.50 -8.81
C ALA A 76 -17.29 -2.91 -10.13
N ARG A 77 -18.08 -2.99 -11.20
CA ARG A 77 -17.75 -2.38 -12.50
C ARG A 77 -17.64 -0.86 -12.42
N GLN A 78 -18.58 -0.21 -11.72
CA GLN A 78 -18.58 1.25 -11.56
C GLN A 78 -17.41 1.71 -10.67
N VAL A 79 -17.07 0.97 -9.62
CA VAL A 79 -15.90 1.27 -8.78
C VAL A 79 -14.61 1.20 -9.59
N ARG A 80 -14.41 0.13 -10.37
CA ARG A 80 -13.21 0.01 -11.23
C ARG A 80 -13.12 1.10 -12.29
N LEU A 81 -14.25 1.46 -12.90
CA LEU A 81 -14.28 2.57 -13.85
C LEU A 81 -13.89 3.89 -13.17
N PHE A 82 -14.41 4.12 -11.96
CA PHE A 82 -14.10 5.32 -11.19
C PHE A 82 -12.63 5.37 -10.77
N LEU A 83 -12.05 4.25 -10.34
CA LEU A 83 -10.61 4.15 -10.04
C LEU A 83 -9.75 4.57 -11.24
N ASN A 84 -10.02 4.03 -12.42
CA ASN A 84 -9.27 4.34 -13.64
C ASN A 84 -9.39 5.82 -14.08
N GLN A 85 -10.43 6.53 -13.62
CA GLN A 85 -10.62 7.96 -13.88
C GLN A 85 -9.92 8.86 -12.85
N ASN A 86 -9.36 8.29 -11.79
CA ASN A 86 -8.77 8.99 -10.66
C ASN A 86 -7.36 8.43 -10.33
N PRO A 87 -6.43 8.39 -11.29
CA PRO A 87 -5.11 7.75 -11.12
C PRO A 87 -4.25 8.43 -10.04
N ASP A 88 -4.49 9.71 -9.76
CA ASP A 88 -3.78 10.44 -8.71
C ASP A 88 -4.09 9.91 -7.29
N ALA A 89 -5.27 9.28 -7.08
CA ALA A 89 -5.57 8.59 -5.82
C ALA A 89 -4.63 7.39 -5.61
N HIS A 90 -4.35 6.66 -6.69
CA HIS A 90 -3.42 5.54 -6.67
C HIS A 90 -1.98 6.00 -6.40
N VAL A 91 -1.55 7.07 -7.08
CA VAL A 91 -0.23 7.70 -6.84
C VAL A 91 -0.05 8.09 -5.37
N GLN A 92 -1.05 8.73 -4.75
CA GLN A 92 -1.00 9.08 -3.33
C GLN A 92 -0.85 7.84 -2.43
N ALA A 93 -1.53 6.74 -2.77
CA ALA A 93 -1.45 5.49 -2.05
C ALA A 93 -0.08 4.82 -2.18
N LEU A 94 0.49 4.78 -3.38
CA LEU A 94 1.86 4.30 -3.62
C LEU A 94 2.87 5.08 -2.75
N ILE A 95 2.77 6.42 -2.73
CA ILE A 95 3.67 7.25 -1.92
C ILE A 95 3.57 6.89 -0.44
N ALA A 96 2.35 6.76 0.09
CA ALA A 96 2.13 6.43 1.49
C ALA A 96 2.68 5.04 1.85
N GLU A 97 2.39 4.04 1.02
CA GLU A 97 2.85 2.67 1.17
C GLU A 97 4.38 2.58 1.17
N TYR A 98 5.02 3.07 0.12
CA TYR A 98 6.45 2.83 -0.08
C TYR A 98 7.33 3.75 0.76
N THR A 99 6.84 4.94 1.13
CA THR A 99 7.49 5.76 2.17
C THR A 99 7.47 5.02 3.52
N TYR A 100 6.34 4.39 3.85
CA TYR A 100 6.23 3.60 5.06
C TYR A 100 7.13 2.36 5.04
N LEU A 101 7.14 1.59 3.94
CA LEU A 101 8.00 0.42 3.79
C LEU A 101 9.49 0.78 3.90
N ARG A 102 9.95 1.80 3.17
CA ARG A 102 11.33 2.29 3.27
C ARG A 102 11.70 2.64 4.70
N ARG A 103 10.82 3.37 5.39
CA ARG A 103 11.02 3.75 6.81
C ARG A 103 11.15 2.51 7.71
N LYS A 104 10.28 1.51 7.56
CA LYS A 104 10.31 0.31 8.40
C LYS A 104 11.50 -0.59 8.08
N ILE A 105 11.89 -0.73 6.81
CA ILE A 105 13.14 -1.41 6.41
C ILE A 105 14.35 -0.74 7.08
N ARG A 106 14.39 0.60 7.07
CA ARG A 106 15.46 1.36 7.74
C ARG A 106 15.48 1.17 9.24
N GLN A 107 14.32 1.20 9.89
CA GLN A 107 14.20 1.03 11.34
C GLN A 107 14.60 -0.37 11.78
N VAL A 108 14.08 -1.41 11.12
CA VAL A 108 14.21 -2.80 11.55
C VAL A 108 15.54 -3.42 11.09
N PHE A 109 16.03 -3.06 9.90
CA PHE A 109 17.23 -3.68 9.31
C PHE A 109 18.41 -2.73 9.15
N GLY A 110 18.24 -1.44 9.46
CA GLY A 110 19.29 -0.43 9.25
C GLY A 110 19.61 -0.16 7.78
N GLN A 111 18.73 -0.54 6.85
CA GLN A 111 18.97 -0.45 5.41
C GLN A 111 18.17 0.68 4.78
N ASP A 112 18.76 1.38 3.82
CA ASP A 112 18.05 2.36 3.01
C ASP A 112 17.85 1.80 1.60
N VAL A 113 16.62 1.82 1.11
CA VAL A 113 16.24 1.27 -0.20
C VAL A 113 15.47 2.35 -0.98
N PRO A 114 15.80 2.59 -2.26
CA PRO A 114 15.06 3.53 -3.09
C PRO A 114 13.58 3.14 -3.23
N ILE A 115 12.68 4.13 -3.18
CA ILE A 115 11.23 3.91 -3.32
C ILE A 115 10.91 3.28 -4.67
N GLY A 116 11.51 3.76 -5.77
CA GLY A 116 11.30 3.18 -7.11
C GLY A 116 11.63 1.69 -7.17
N ALA A 117 12.68 1.24 -6.47
CA ALA A 117 13.03 -0.18 -6.39
C ALA A 117 12.00 -0.99 -5.59
N LEU A 118 11.47 -0.44 -4.49
CA LEU A 118 10.42 -1.09 -3.71
C LEU A 118 9.14 -1.23 -4.53
N VAL A 119 8.73 -0.16 -5.23
CA VAL A 119 7.54 -0.14 -6.09
C VAL A 119 7.67 -1.18 -7.20
N GLN A 120 8.78 -1.17 -7.94
CA GLN A 120 8.96 -2.05 -9.09
C GLN A 120 8.95 -3.54 -8.72
N VAL A 121 9.49 -3.88 -7.56
CA VAL A 121 9.56 -5.27 -7.09
C VAL A 121 8.24 -5.75 -6.50
N ASN A 122 7.50 -4.86 -5.85
CA ASN A 122 6.31 -5.22 -5.08
C ASN A 122 4.99 -5.01 -5.85
N ALA A 123 4.99 -4.11 -6.82
CA ALA A 123 3.84 -3.78 -7.67
C ALA A 123 4.22 -3.97 -9.15
N SER A 124 4.37 -2.88 -9.91
CA SER A 124 4.70 -2.95 -11.33
C SER A 124 5.63 -1.84 -11.81
N ARG A 125 6.16 -1.99 -13.03
CA ARG A 125 6.91 -0.93 -13.72
C ARG A 125 6.02 0.28 -14.03
N SER A 126 4.77 0.06 -14.39
CA SER A 126 3.83 1.15 -14.69
C SER A 126 3.55 2.02 -13.46
N ASP A 127 3.56 1.44 -12.26
CA ASP A 127 3.42 2.20 -11.01
C ASP A 127 4.64 3.10 -10.74
N VAL A 128 5.83 2.66 -11.16
CA VAL A 128 7.04 3.50 -11.12
C VAL A 128 6.91 4.66 -12.11
N GLU A 129 6.46 4.38 -13.33
CA GLU A 129 6.26 5.39 -14.38
C GLU A 129 5.24 6.45 -13.91
N TRP A 130 4.12 6.03 -13.31
CA TRP A 130 3.14 6.96 -12.73
C TRP A 130 3.70 7.81 -11.60
N LEU A 131 4.58 7.28 -10.74
CA LEU A 131 5.24 8.06 -9.71
C LEU A 131 6.21 9.09 -10.30
N ILE A 132 7.00 8.70 -11.31
CA ILE A 132 7.94 9.60 -11.99
C ILE A 132 7.21 10.72 -12.72
N GLU A 133 6.08 10.42 -13.36
CA GLU A 133 5.26 11.40 -14.08
C GLU A 133 4.41 12.28 -13.16
N SER A 134 4.27 11.91 -11.89
CA SER A 134 3.50 12.70 -10.93
C SER A 134 4.28 13.91 -10.42
N ASP A 135 3.56 14.98 -10.06
CA ASP A 135 4.12 16.15 -9.35
C ASP A 135 4.50 15.85 -7.88
N ALA A 136 4.58 14.59 -7.48
CA ALA A 136 4.88 14.21 -6.13
C ALA A 136 6.35 14.48 -5.79
N GLU A 137 6.59 15.11 -4.64
CA GLU A 137 7.94 15.35 -4.10
C GLU A 137 8.58 14.07 -3.52
N VAL A 138 8.55 12.98 -4.28
CA VAL A 138 9.22 11.74 -3.92
C VAL A 138 10.41 11.54 -4.85
N PRO A 139 11.63 11.38 -4.32
CA PRO A 139 12.80 11.13 -5.15
C PRO A 139 12.74 9.71 -5.73
N VAL A 140 12.04 9.58 -6.87
CA VAL A 140 11.90 8.34 -7.63
C VAL A 140 12.77 8.46 -8.87
N TRP A 141 13.72 7.53 -8.99
CA TRP A 141 14.56 7.35 -10.17
C TRP A 141 14.46 5.91 -10.62
N GLU A 142 14.80 5.66 -11.88
CA GLU A 142 14.92 4.31 -12.41
C GLU A 142 15.89 3.50 -11.53
N PRO A 143 15.43 2.41 -10.88
CA PRO A 143 16.27 1.66 -9.96
C PRO A 143 17.31 0.83 -10.70
N THR A 144 18.49 0.68 -10.11
CA THR A 144 19.53 -0.20 -10.65
C THR A 144 19.21 -1.67 -10.34
N ALA A 145 19.88 -2.60 -11.03
CA ALA A 145 19.78 -4.03 -10.72
C ALA A 145 20.17 -4.36 -9.27
N HIS A 146 21.10 -3.59 -8.69
CA HIS A 146 21.47 -3.72 -7.28
C HIS A 146 20.31 -3.30 -6.36
N ASP A 147 19.67 -2.18 -6.65
CA ASP A 147 18.54 -1.68 -5.88
C ASP A 147 17.37 -2.66 -5.90
N LEU A 148 17.05 -3.22 -7.07
CA LEU A 148 15.99 -4.22 -7.22
C LEU A 148 16.27 -5.48 -6.38
N LYS A 149 17.52 -5.98 -6.40
CA LYS A 149 17.91 -7.13 -5.59
C LYS A 149 17.84 -6.84 -4.09
N SER A 150 18.25 -5.63 -3.68
CA SER A 150 18.16 -5.18 -2.30
C SER A 150 16.71 -5.07 -1.85
N ALA A 151 15.86 -4.40 -2.64
CA ALA A 151 14.42 -4.25 -2.39
C ALA A 151 13.73 -5.61 -2.23
N ALA A 152 13.92 -6.54 -3.17
CA ALA A 152 13.35 -7.89 -3.10
C ALA A 152 13.74 -8.63 -1.82
N ARG A 153 15.02 -8.56 -1.44
CA ARG A 153 15.49 -9.16 -0.20
C ARG A 153 14.77 -8.59 1.02
N TRP A 154 14.70 -7.28 1.15
CA TRP A 154 14.18 -6.64 2.36
C TRP A 154 12.66 -6.72 2.47
N LEU A 155 11.95 -6.67 1.34
CA LEU A 155 10.50 -6.93 1.29
C LEU A 155 10.18 -8.37 1.68
N SER A 156 10.93 -9.36 1.18
CA SER A 156 10.77 -10.76 1.61
C SER A 156 10.95 -10.90 3.11
N ARG A 157 12.01 -10.32 3.67
CA ARG A 157 12.26 -10.37 5.12
C ARG A 157 11.17 -9.66 5.94
N LEU A 158 10.66 -8.51 5.48
CA LEU A 158 9.52 -7.86 6.14
C LEU A 158 8.27 -8.75 6.11
N ARG A 159 8.02 -9.44 5.00
CA ARG A 159 6.89 -10.37 4.87
C ARG A 159 7.05 -11.59 5.78
N GLU A 160 8.27 -12.12 5.90
CA GLU A 160 8.63 -13.27 6.75
C GLU A 160 8.44 -12.99 8.25
N LEU A 161 8.61 -11.74 8.69
CA LEU A 161 8.26 -11.34 10.06
C LEU A 161 6.76 -11.57 10.36
N GLY A 162 5.90 -11.58 9.34
CA GLY A 162 4.45 -11.74 9.53
C GLY A 162 3.91 -10.69 10.49
N LYS A 163 3.29 -11.14 11.58
CA LYS A 163 2.73 -10.27 12.63
C LYS A 163 3.76 -9.84 13.69
N GLU A 164 4.97 -10.35 13.64
CA GLU A 164 6.04 -9.94 14.52
C GLU A 164 6.53 -8.54 14.12
N MET A 165 6.46 -7.59 15.05
CA MET A 165 6.86 -6.20 14.83
C MET A 165 7.98 -5.83 15.79
N PRO A 166 9.23 -6.27 15.51
CA PRO A 166 10.38 -5.89 16.31
C PRO A 166 10.53 -4.37 16.33
N ARG A 167 10.95 -3.85 17.48
CA ARG A 167 11.17 -2.42 17.73
C ARG A 167 12.51 -1.96 17.18
#